data_AF-A0A3D2UKA3-F1
#
_entry.id   AF-A0A3D2UKA3-F1
#
_cell.length_a   1.000
_cell.length_b   1.000
_cell.length_c   1.000
_cell.angle_alpha   90.00
_cell.angle_beta   90.00
_cell.angle_gamma   90.00
#
_symmetry.space_group_name_H-M   'P 1'
#
loop_
_entity.id
_entity.type
_entity.pdbx_description
1 polymer ?
#
loop_
_entity_poly.entity_id
_entity_poly.type
_entity_poly.pdbx_seq_one_letter_code
_entity_poly.pdbx_strand_id
1 'polypeptide(L)' 'QPLIQPMMTLSLSCDHRAVDGARGAEFLQALADLIEEPLQLLN' A
#
# COMPACT_ATOMS: atom_id res chain seq x y z
N GLN A 1 3.62 18.02 16.34
CA GLN A 1 3.59 17.31 17.64
C GLN A 1 3.46 15.83 17.33
N PRO A 2 4.14 14.92 18.04
CA PRO A 2 3.95 13.49 17.82
C PRO A 2 2.52 13.07 18.17
N LEU A 3 1.94 12.16 17.38
CA LEU A 3 0.59 11.61 17.56
C LEU A 3 0.66 10.08 17.58
N ILE A 4 -0.22 9.44 18.35
CA ILE A 4 -0.43 8.00 18.32
C ILE A 4 -1.51 7.69 17.29
N GLN A 5 -1.20 6.79 16.34
CA GLN A 5 -2.15 6.33 15.33
C GLN A 5 -2.16 4.79 15.27
N PRO A 6 -3.33 4.16 15.00
CA PRO A 6 -3.38 2.75 14.67
C PRO A 6 -2.60 2.47 13.38
N MET A 7 -1.83 1.39 13.37
CA MET A 7 -1.04 0.96 12.21
C MET A 7 -1.48 -0.43 11.76
N MET A 8 -1.43 -0.69 10.45
CA MET A 8 -1.64 -1.99 9.85
C MET A 8 -0.36 -2.47 9.14
N THR A 9 -0.05 -3.75 9.29
CA THR A 9 1.05 -4.37 8.54
C THR A 9 0.48 -5.07 7.31
N LEU A 10 1.04 -4.76 6.14
CA LEU A 10 0.71 -5.40 4.86
C LEU A 10 1.91 -6.18 4.33
N SER A 11 1.63 -7.35 3.75
CA SER A 11 2.63 -8.20 3.11
C SER A 11 2.17 -8.60 1.72
N LEU A 12 3.02 -8.45 0.72
CA LEU A 12 2.77 -8.86 -0.67
C LEU A 12 3.69 -10.01 -1.06
N SER A 13 3.09 -11.15 -1.42
CA SER A 13 3.78 -12.23 -2.14
C SER A 13 3.55 -12.05 -3.64
N CYS A 14 4.60 -12.05 -4.45
CA CYS A 14 4.49 -11.91 -5.90
C CYS A 14 5.47 -12.84 -6.64
N ASP A 15 5.13 -13.18 -7.88
CA ASP A 15 6.06 -13.87 -8.78
C ASP A 15 7.06 -12.87 -9.35
N HIS A 16 8.34 -13.02 -9.00
CA HIS A 16 9.39 -12.07 -9.37
C HIS A 16 9.70 -12.07 -10.89
N ARG A 17 9.29 -13.11 -11.62
CA ARG A 17 9.43 -13.12 -13.09
C ARG A 17 8.43 -12.19 -13.76
N ALA A 18 7.33 -11.87 -13.08
CA ALA A 18 6.26 -11.00 -13.57
C ALA A 18 6.29 -9.61 -12.92
N VAL A 19 6.70 -9.52 -11.65
CA VAL A 19 6.69 -8.28 -10.86
C VAL A 19 8.07 -8.07 -10.24
N ASP A 20 8.72 -6.97 -10.57
CA ASP A 20 9.96 -6.57 -9.89
C ASP A 20 9.67 -5.89 -8.53
N GLY A 21 10.72 -5.73 -7.72
CA GLY A 21 10.60 -5.14 -6.39
C GLY A 21 10.13 -3.68 -6.38
N ALA A 22 10.47 -2.90 -7.41
CA ALA A 22 10.05 -1.50 -7.49
C ALA A 22 8.54 -1.40 -7.73
N ARG A 23 8.03 -2.18 -8.69
CA ARG A 23 6.59 -2.28 -8.95
C ARG A 23 5.82 -2.79 -7.74
N GLY A 24 6.36 -3.78 -7.02
CA GLY A 24 5.76 -4.30 -5.79
C GLY A 24 5.67 -3.24 -4.68
N ALA A 25 6.70 -2.42 -4.52
CA ALA A 25 6.71 -1.32 -3.57
C ALA A 25 5.70 -0.21 -3.95
N GLU A 26 5.66 0.18 -5.23
CA GLU A 26 4.69 1.15 -5.74
C GLU A 26 3.24 0.68 -5.52
N PHE A 27 2.97 -0.61 -5.74
CA PHE A 27 1.66 -1.19 -5.48
C PHE A 27 1.28 -1.11 -3.99
N LEU A 28 2.19 -1.48 -3.09
CA LEU A 28 1.93 -1.43 -1.65
C LEU A 28 1.71 0.00 -1.16
N GLN A 29 2.44 0.97 -1.71
CA GLN A 29 2.23 2.39 -1.40
C GLN A 29 0.86 2.85 -1.86
N ALA A 30 0.50 2.60 -3.13
CA ALA A 30 -0.81 2.98 -3.66
C ALA A 30 -1.96 2.31 -2.87
N LEU A 31 -1.78 1.05 -2.48
CA LEU A 31 -2.76 0.35 -1.65
C LEU A 31 -2.88 0.96 -0.24
N ALA A 32 -1.78 1.36 0.38
CA ALA A 32 -1.81 2.05 1.67
C ALA A 32 -2.57 3.37 1.56
N ASP A 33 -2.28 4.18 0.54
CA ASP A 33 -2.96 5.46 0.30
C ASP A 33 -4.47 5.28 0.11
N LEU A 34 -4.89 4.24 -0.63
CA LEU A 34 -6.31 3.92 -0.84
C LEU A 34 -7.00 3.43 0.44
N ILE A 35 -6.29 2.75 1.35
CA ILE A 35 -6.84 2.33 2.64
C ILE A 35 -6.99 3.53 3.58
N GLU A 36 -6.05 4.47 3.54
CA GLU A 36 -6.10 5.72 4.31
C GLU A 36 -7.17 6.68 3.79
N GLU A 37 -7.39 6.73 2.48
CA GLU A 37 -8.37 7.59 1.81
C GLU A 37 -9.33 6.80 0.88
N PRO A 38 -10.24 5.97 1.42
CA PRO A 38 -11.05 5.04 0.62
C PRO A 38 -12.02 5.72 -0.37
N LEU A 39 -12.33 7.00 -0.17
CA LEU A 39 -13.19 7.76 -1.09
C LEU A 39 -12.53 7.98 -2.46
N GLN A 40 -11.20 7.87 -2.58
CA GLN A 40 -10.50 7.92 -3.86
C GLN A 40 -10.98 6.84 -4.85
N LEU A 41 -11.57 5.75 -4.35
CA LEU A 41 -12.12 4.65 -5.18
C LEU A 41 -13.47 4.97 -5.83
N LEU A 42 -14.18 6.03 -5.41
CA LEU A 42 -15.57 6.31 -5.81
C LEU A 42 -15.71 7.39 -6.89
N ASN A 43 -14.60 7.87 -7.44
CA ASN A 43 -14.57 8.95 -8.44
C ASN A 43 -14.68 8.44 -9.88
#